data_AF-A0A2V6EYX0-F1
#
_entry.id   AF-A0A2V6EYX0-F1
#
_cell.length_a   1.000
_cell.length_b   1.000
_cell.length_c   1.000
_cell.angle_alpha   90.00
_cell.angle_beta   90.00
_cell.angle_gamma   90.00
#
_symmetry.space_group_name_H-M   'P 1'
#
loop_
_entity.id
_entity.type
_entity.pdbx_description
1 polymer ?
#
loop_
_entity_poly.entity_id
_entity_poly.type
_entity_poly.pdbx_seq_one_letter_code
_entity_poly.pdbx_strand_id
1 'polypeptide(L)' 'RIGHCHCKDAVKKPDGKGYGWAAMGQGIIDWAGQFKALKRDGYHFAVSLETHWRGAGTPEESTRQSWAGMKKALQEAGAI' A
#
# COMPACT_ATOMS: atom_id res chain seq x y z
N ARG A 1 12.98 -16.16 -3.28
CA ARG A 1 13.30 -14.77 -3.71
C ARG A 1 12.01 -14.10 -4.16
N ILE A 2 11.89 -12.78 -4.01
CA ILE A 2 10.72 -11.98 -4.45
C ILE A 2 11.06 -11.36 -5.81
N GLY A 3 10.24 -11.61 -6.84
CA GLY A 3 10.40 -11.01 -8.17
C GLY A 3 9.51 -9.80 -8.43
N HIS A 4 8.39 -9.71 -7.69
CA HIS A 4 7.45 -8.60 -7.77
C HIS A 4 6.66 -8.48 -6.46
N CYS A 5 6.22 -7.28 -6.11
CA CYS A 5 5.42 -7.02 -4.91
C CYS A 5 4.23 -6.13 -5.27
N HIS A 6 3.03 -6.62 -4.95
CA HIS A 6 1.80 -5.85 -5.08
C HIS A 6 1.50 -5.12 -3.76
N CYS A 7 1.15 -3.85 -3.86
CA CYS A 7 0.89 -2.96 -2.74
C CYS A 7 -0.60 -2.62 -2.69
N LYS A 8 -1.25 -2.99 -1.59
CA LYS A 8 -2.65 -2.68 -1.27
C LYS A 8 -2.78 -2.53 0.23
N ASP A 9 -3.82 -1.86 0.70
CA ASP A 9 -4.05 -1.69 2.14
C ASP A 9 -5.43 -2.21 2.55
N ALA A 10 -5.54 -2.56 3.83
CA ALA A 10 -6.72 -3.23 4.36
C ALA A 10 -7.04 -2.76 5.78
N VAL A 11 -8.32 -2.80 6.12
CA VAL A 11 -8.82 -2.55 7.48
C VAL A 11 -9.56 -3.78 7.99
N LYS A 12 -9.55 -3.99 9.30
CA LYS A 12 -10.44 -5.00 9.91
C LYS A 12 -11.89 -4.55 9.75
N LYS A 13 -12.77 -5.47 9.40
CA LYS A 13 -14.20 -5.16 9.39
C LYS A 13 -14.71 -4.91 10.82
N PRO A 14 -15.71 -4.04 11.02
CA PRO A 14 -16.24 -3.72 12.35
C PRO A 14 -16.77 -4.93 13.12
N ASP A 15 -17.26 -5.94 12.42
CA ASP A 15 -17.75 -7.21 12.99
C ASP A 15 -16.62 -8.16 13.43
N GLY A 16 -15.36 -7.77 13.26
CA GLY A 16 -14.18 -8.59 13.54
C GLY A 16 -13.98 -9.76 12.56
N LYS A 17 -14.82 -9.91 11.53
CA LYS A 17 -14.79 -11.05 10.61
C LYS A 17 -14.20 -10.65 9.27
N GLY A 18 -12.87 -10.73 9.20
CA GLY A 18 -12.09 -10.52 7.99
C GLY A 18 -11.76 -9.05 7.72
N TYR A 19 -11.52 -8.73 6.45
CA TYR A 19 -10.92 -7.46 6.03
C TYR A 19 -11.73 -6.75 4.95
N GLY A 20 -11.72 -5.42 4.99
CA GLY A 20 -12.11 -4.54 3.90
C GLY A 20 -10.89 -3.85 3.29
N TRP A 21 -11.04 -3.33 2.08
CA TRP A 21 -9.98 -2.56 1.42
C TRP A 21 -9.92 -1.13 1.99
N ALA A 22 -8.72 -0.55 2.00
CA ALA A 22 -8.48 0.84 2.35
C ALA A 22 -7.55 1.51 1.34
N ALA A 23 -7.60 2.83 1.26
CA ALA A 23 -6.55 3.58 0.59
C ALA A 23 -5.22 3.31 1.29
N MET A 24 -4.12 3.28 0.54
CA MET A 24 -2.78 3.09 1.12
C MET A 24 -2.51 4.11 2.23
N GLY A 25 -2.05 3.63 3.39
CA GLY A 25 -1.76 4.48 4.55
C GLY A 25 -2.99 4.82 5.41
N GLN A 26 -4.17 4.32 5.04
CA GLN A 26 -5.38 4.39 5.87
C GLN A 26 -5.79 3.02 6.43
N GLY A 27 -5.08 1.95 6.06
CA GLY A 27 -5.29 0.63 6.62
C GLY A 27 -4.32 0.29 7.74
N ILE A 28 -4.17 -1.01 7.99
CA ILE A 28 -3.42 -1.56 9.12
C ILE A 28 -2.04 -2.07 8.71
N ILE A 29 -1.70 -2.07 7.42
CA ILE A 29 -0.42 -2.60 6.95
C ILE A 29 0.65 -1.51 7.08
N ASP A 30 1.74 -1.82 7.80
CA ASP A 30 2.91 -0.94 7.93
C ASP A 30 3.73 -0.92 6.64
N TRP A 31 3.24 -0.22 5.62
CA TRP A 31 3.90 -0.11 4.32
C TRP A 31 5.25 0.61 4.37
N ALA A 32 5.41 1.59 5.26
CA ALA A 32 6.71 2.24 5.46
C ALA A 32 7.75 1.23 5.97
N GLY A 33 7.39 0.39 6.94
CA GLY A 33 8.20 -0.73 7.41
C GLY A 33 8.49 -1.77 6.32
N GLN A 34 7.48 -2.15 5.52
CA GLN A 34 7.67 -3.08 4.40
C GLN A 34 8.67 -2.54 3.36
N PHE A 35 8.55 -1.26 2.96
CA PHE A 35 9.49 -0.65 2.01
C PHE A 35 10.90 -0.52 2.60
N LYS A 36 11.03 -0.20 3.90
CA LYS A 36 12.34 -0.20 4.58
C LYS A 36 12.98 -1.59 4.56
N ALA A 37 12.20 -2.64 4.79
CA ALA A 37 12.68 -4.03 4.75
C ALA A 37 13.13 -4.42 3.34
N LEU A 38 12.28 -4.18 2.32
CA LEU A 38 12.63 -4.43 0.92
C LEU A 38 13.94 -3.73 0.52
N LYS A 39 14.07 -2.44 0.86
CA LYS A 39 15.29 -1.66 0.59
C LYS A 39 16.51 -2.24 1.30
N ARG A 40 16.40 -2.51 2.61
CA ARG A 40 17.49 -3.09 3.42
C ARG A 40 17.96 -4.42 2.85
N ASP A 41 17.05 -5.24 2.35
CA ASP A 41 17.33 -6.57 1.82
C ASP A 41 17.79 -6.55 0.34
N GLY A 42 18.03 -5.36 -0.24
CA GLY A 42 18.56 -5.18 -1.59
C GLY A 42 17.56 -5.44 -2.71
N TYR A 43 16.25 -5.37 -2.43
CA TYR A 43 15.23 -5.48 -3.44
C TYR A 43 15.27 -4.28 -4.40
N HIS A 44 15.33 -4.55 -5.69
CA HIS A 44 15.54 -3.57 -6.76
C HIS A 44 14.61 -3.79 -7.96
N PHE A 45 13.60 -4.65 -7.81
CA PHE A 45 12.56 -4.85 -8.82
C PHE A 45 11.35 -3.92 -8.57
N ALA A 46 10.38 -3.95 -9.47
CA ALA A 46 9.19 -3.10 -9.38
C ALA A 46 8.27 -3.51 -8.21
N VAL A 47 7.58 -2.51 -7.66
CA VAL A 47 6.37 -2.66 -6.83
C VAL A 47 5.17 -2.10 -7.60
N SER A 48 3.99 -2.69 -7.46
CA SER A 48 2.78 -2.29 -8.19
C SER A 48 1.67 -1.89 -7.24
N LEU A 49 1.10 -0.71 -7.42
CA LEU A 49 -0.11 -0.31 -6.67
C LEU A 49 -1.32 -1.08 -7.18
N GLU A 50 -1.94 -1.87 -6.31
CA GLU A 50 -3.23 -2.55 -6.53
C GLU A 50 -4.29 -1.91 -5.66
N THR A 51 -4.85 -0.80 -6.13
CA THR A 51 -5.74 0.06 -5.36
C THR A 51 -6.83 -0.72 -4.60
N HIS A 52 -7.56 -1.65 -5.24
CA HIS A 52 -8.70 -2.48 -4.75
C HIS A 52 -9.85 -1.76 -4.01
N TRP A 53 -9.53 -0.74 -3.24
CA TRP A 53 -10.37 0.22 -2.58
C TRP A 53 -11.15 1.08 -3.58
N ARG A 54 -12.42 1.31 -3.26
CA ARG A 54 -13.36 2.13 -4.03
C ARG A 54 -14.10 3.09 -3.12
N GLY A 55 -13.35 3.94 -2.41
CA GLY A 55 -13.94 4.89 -1.45
C GLY A 55 -14.01 6.33 -1.93
N ALA A 56 -13.49 6.66 -3.11
CA ALA A 56 -13.34 8.05 -3.55
C ALA A 56 -14.24 8.44 -4.74
N GLY A 57 -15.40 7.80 -4.88
CA GLY A 57 -16.40 8.11 -5.92
C GLY A 57 -16.08 7.58 -7.32
N THR A 58 -14.82 7.66 -7.78
CA THR A 58 -14.38 7.11 -9.07
C THR A 58 -13.18 6.17 -8.93
N PRO A 59 -12.94 5.26 -9.91
CA PRO A 59 -11.74 4.42 -9.92
C PRO A 59 -10.44 5.23 -9.96
N GLU A 60 -10.40 6.27 -10.79
CA GLU A 60 -9.22 7.14 -10.93
C GLU A 60 -8.89 7.85 -9.62
N GLU A 61 -9.89 8.45 -8.96
CA GLU A 61 -9.66 9.18 -7.73
C GLU A 61 -9.26 8.23 -6.58
N SER A 62 -9.81 7.01 -6.55
CA SER A 62 -9.39 5.98 -5.60
C SER A 62 -7.91 5.61 -5.79
N THR A 63 -7.45 5.54 -7.04
CA THR A 63 -6.05 5.33 -7.39
C THR A 63 -5.18 6.52 -7.00
N ARG A 64 -5.62 7.77 -7.24
CA ARG A 64 -4.86 8.99 -6.87
C ARG A 64 -4.59 9.06 -5.37
N GLN A 65 -5.60 8.80 -4.54
CA GLN A 65 -5.45 8.81 -3.09
C GLN A 65 -4.56 7.66 -2.59
N SER A 66 -4.74 6.46 -3.14
CA SER A 66 -3.89 5.32 -2.80
C SER A 66 -2.44 5.52 -3.24
N TRP A 67 -2.22 6.16 -4.38
CA TRP A 67 -0.87 6.53 -4.80
C TRP A 67 -0.25 7.58 -3.89
N ALA A 68 -1.00 8.60 -3.47
CA ALA A 68 -0.51 9.61 -2.53
C ALA A 68 -0.01 8.97 -1.22
N GLY A 69 -0.78 8.02 -0.66
CA GLY A 69 -0.38 7.27 0.53
C GLY A 69 0.84 6.38 0.32
N MET A 70 0.87 5.63 -0.78
CA MET A 70 2.03 4.79 -1.13
C MET A 70 3.30 5.62 -1.33
N LYS A 71 3.20 6.75 -2.05
CA LYS A 71 4.32 7.67 -2.28
C LYS A 71 4.87 8.21 -0.96
N LYS A 72 4.00 8.61 -0.03
CA LYS A 72 4.41 9.05 1.32
C LYS A 72 5.18 7.95 2.05
N ALA A 73 4.68 6.72 2.06
CA ALA A 73 5.35 5.59 2.70
C ALA A 73 6.72 5.27 2.05
N LEU A 74 6.84 5.37 0.72
CA LEU A 74 8.12 5.23 0.02
C LEU A 74 9.13 6.33 0.41
N GLN A 75 8.68 7.58 0.54
CA GLN A 75 9.52 8.70 1.00
C GLN A 75 9.97 8.50 2.45
N GLU A 76 9.08 8.07 3.35
CA GLU A 76 9.42 7.76 4.75
C GLU A 76 10.39 6.57 4.88
N ALA A 77 10.40 5.68 3.90
CA ALA A 77 11.37 4.59 3.79
C ALA A 77 12.70 5.03 3.13
N GLY A 78 12.78 6.25 2.61
CA GLY A 78 13.87 6.72 1.77
C GLY A 78 14.06 5.87 0.51
N ALA A 79 13.00 5.24 0.01
CA ALA A 79 13.03 4.37 -1.16
C ALA A 79 12.82 5.13 -2.47
N ILE A 80 12.41 6.40 -2.40
CA ILE A 80 12.35 7.39 -3.48
C ILE A 80 12.75 8.78 -2.97
#